data_AF-A0A5C4VXD9-F1
#
_entry.id   AF-A0A5C4VXD9-F1
#
_cell.length_a   1.000
_cell.length_b   1.000
_cell.length_c   1.000
_cell.angle_alpha   90.00
_cell.angle_beta   90.00
_cell.angle_gamma   90.00
#
_symmetry.space_group_name_H-M   'P 1'
#
loop_
_entity.id
_entity.type
_entity.pdbx_description
1 polymer ?
#
loop_
_entity_poly.entity_id
_entity_poly.type
_entity_poly.pdbx_seq_one_letter_code
_entity_poly.pdbx_strand_id
1 'polypeptide(L)'
;MPVLDDAGAREFWLGQTGAVAVAERDGVVLGTAKMGPNRPAQGSHIGTASFMVATAARGAGVGRTLGEYVVDWHRSEGYAGIQFNAVVSTNTSAVALWRSLGFEVIGTVPGAFRLPDGALAGLHVMFLDLGGVRG
;
A
#
# COMPACT_ATOMS: atom_id res chain seq x y z
N MET A 1 2.17 -23.72 8.31
CA MET A 1 1.50 -22.71 9.16
C MET A 1 1.97 -22.97 10.59
N PRO A 2 2.45 -21.95 11.33
CA PRO A 2 2.83 -22.14 12.73
C PRO A 2 1.62 -22.59 13.54
N VAL A 3 1.83 -23.49 14.50
CA VAL A 3 0.80 -23.86 15.49
C VAL A 3 0.76 -22.72 16.50
N LEU A 4 -0.39 -22.04 16.58
CA LEU A 4 -0.63 -20.92 17.48
C LEU A 4 -1.65 -21.35 18.53
N ASP A 5 -1.41 -21.02 19.79
CA ASP A 5 -2.43 -21.10 20.84
C ASP A 5 -3.47 -19.98 20.66
N ASP A 6 -4.56 -19.98 21.45
CA ASP A 6 -5.63 -18.99 21.29
C ASP A 6 -5.14 -17.54 21.42
N ALA A 7 -4.13 -17.28 22.26
CA ALA A 7 -3.53 -15.97 22.42
C ALA A 7 -2.73 -15.58 21.18
N GLY A 8 -1.85 -16.45 20.68
CA GLY A 8 -1.07 -16.25 19.47
C GLY A 8 -1.94 -16.19 18.22
N ALA A 9 -3.06 -16.92 18.17
CA ALA A 9 -4.05 -16.82 17.12
C ALA A 9 -4.78 -15.48 17.16
N ARG A 10 -5.19 -15.00 18.35
CA ARG A 10 -5.79 -13.66 18.49
C ARG A 10 -4.81 -12.56 18.11
N GLU A 11 -3.56 -12.62 18.55
CA GLU A 11 -2.56 -11.63 18.17
C GLU A 11 -2.27 -11.66 16.67
N PHE A 12 -2.14 -12.84 16.07
CA PHE A 12 -1.99 -13.00 14.63
C PHE A 12 -3.19 -12.45 13.83
N TRP A 13 -4.42 -12.67 14.33
CA TRP A 13 -5.65 -12.25 13.66
C TRP A 13 -6.04 -10.79 13.94
N LEU A 14 -5.70 -10.23 15.10
CA LEU A 14 -6.16 -8.92 15.58
C LEU A 14 -5.04 -7.88 15.72
N GLY A 15 -3.79 -8.33 15.91
CA GLY A 15 -2.62 -7.51 16.20
C GLY A 15 -1.94 -6.96 14.94
N GLN A 16 -2.69 -6.31 14.05
CA GLN A 16 -2.05 -5.59 12.94
C GLN A 16 -1.27 -4.38 13.49
N THR A 17 0.04 -4.55 13.66
CA THR A 17 0.98 -3.45 13.82
C THR A 17 1.03 -2.62 12.54
N GLY A 18 1.06 -1.30 12.68
CA GLY A 18 1.06 -0.39 11.55
C GLY A 18 0.91 1.06 11.99
N ALA A 19 1.03 1.97 11.04
CA ALA A 19 0.88 3.40 11.26
C ALA A 19 -0.23 3.97 10.36
N VAL A 20 -0.79 5.10 10.79
CA VAL A 20 -1.69 5.91 9.97
C VAL A 20 -1.07 7.29 9.80
N ALA A 21 -0.87 7.71 8.56
CA ALA A 21 -0.48 9.07 8.21
C ALA A 21 -1.71 9.85 7.72
N VAL A 22 -1.77 11.13 8.10
CA VAL A 22 -2.80 12.07 7.66
C VAL A 22 -2.10 13.25 6.98
N ALA A 23 -2.52 13.55 5.75
CA ALA A 23 -2.14 14.76 5.06
C ALA A 23 -3.19 15.84 5.38
N GLU A 24 -2.77 16.89 6.09
CA GLU A 24 -3.61 17.99 6.53
C GLU A 24 -3.07 19.32 6.00
N ARG A 25 -3.97 20.26 5.70
CA ARG A 25 -3.63 21.66 5.47
C ARG A 25 -4.66 22.55 6.15
N ASP A 26 -4.20 23.47 6.99
CA ASP A 26 -5.06 24.45 7.69
C ASP A 26 -6.24 23.82 8.43
N GLY A 27 -6.03 22.69 9.12
CA GLY A 27 -7.09 21.95 9.83
C GLY A 27 -7.95 21.05 8.94
N VAL A 28 -7.73 21.04 7.62
CA VAL A 28 -8.51 20.26 6.66
C VAL A 28 -7.74 19.00 6.25
N VAL A 29 -8.34 17.84 6.49
CA VAL A 29 -7.81 16.55 6.04
C VAL A 29 -7.96 16.41 4.53
N LEU A 30 -6.84 16.28 3.83
CA LEU A 30 -6.77 16.13 2.38
C LEU A 30 -6.57 14.68 1.94
N GLY A 31 -6.05 13.83 2.82
CA GLY A 31 -5.88 12.41 2.56
C GLY A 31 -5.29 11.65 3.75
N THR A 32 -5.32 10.33 3.66
CA THR A 32 -4.77 9.43 4.67
C THR A 32 -4.08 8.24 4.01
N ALA A 33 -3.13 7.65 4.74
CA ALA A 33 -2.53 6.37 4.39
C ALA A 33 -2.46 5.48 5.64
N LYS A 34 -2.93 4.24 5.52
CA LYS A 34 -2.66 3.18 6.51
C LYS A 34 -1.54 2.31 5.96
N MET A 35 -0.51 2.04 6.76
CA MET A 35 0.66 1.25 6.37
C MET A 35 1.08 0.27 7.46
N GLY A 36 1.81 -0.77 7.07
CA GLY A 36 2.25 -1.85 7.95
C GLY A 36 2.62 -3.10 7.14
N PRO A 37 2.73 -4.28 7.78
CA PRO A 37 3.10 -5.50 7.08
C PRO A 37 2.00 -5.94 6.11
N ASN A 38 2.40 -6.36 4.90
CA ASN A 38 1.51 -6.90 3.87
C ASN A 38 0.91 -8.25 4.30
N ARG A 39 1.70 -9.03 5.05
CA ARG A 39 1.33 -10.34 5.58
C ARG A 39 1.87 -10.48 7.00
N PRO A 40 1.19 -11.21 7.89
CA PRO A 40 1.67 -11.43 9.24
C PRO A 40 2.87 -12.40 9.28
N ALA A 41 3.53 -12.47 10.44
CA ALA A 41 4.61 -13.41 10.76
C ALA A 41 5.73 -13.43 9.70
N GLN A 42 5.96 -14.57 9.03
CA GLN A 42 7.07 -14.74 8.07
C GLN A 42 7.03 -13.74 6.91
N GLY A 43 5.87 -13.20 6.56
CA GLY A 43 5.73 -12.19 5.50
C GLY A 43 5.80 -10.74 5.99
N SER A 44 6.05 -10.50 7.29
CA SER A 44 6.00 -9.17 7.89
C SER A 44 7.11 -8.23 7.44
N HIS A 45 8.17 -8.76 6.85
CA HIS A 45 9.27 -7.98 6.27
C HIS A 45 8.90 -7.29 4.95
N ILE A 46 7.77 -7.63 4.33
CA ILE A 46 7.21 -6.91 3.18
C ILE A 46 6.07 -6.01 3.66
N GLY A 47 6.19 -4.71 3.38
CA GLY A 47 5.21 -3.70 3.72
C GLY A 47 4.05 -3.63 2.73
N THR A 48 2.98 -2.96 3.12
CA THR A 48 1.89 -2.53 2.25
C THR A 48 1.32 -1.20 2.74
N ALA A 49 0.54 -0.54 1.89
CA ALA A 49 -0.24 0.61 2.31
C ALA A 49 -1.55 0.73 1.52
N SER A 50 -2.50 1.40 2.13
CA SER A 50 -3.78 1.79 1.52
C SER A 50 -3.97 3.29 1.66
N PHE A 51 -4.43 3.93 0.60
CA PHE A 51 -4.52 5.39 0.51
C PHE A 51 -5.95 5.84 0.26
N MET A 52 -6.32 6.97 0.84
CA MET A 52 -7.52 7.71 0.47
C MET A 52 -7.15 9.19 0.32
N VAL A 53 -7.52 9.81 -0.79
CA VAL A 53 -7.31 11.24 -1.04
C VAL A 53 -8.65 11.88 -1.35
N ALA A 54 -8.94 13.00 -0.68
CA ALA A 54 -10.15 13.76 -0.89
C ALA A 54 -10.27 14.18 -2.36
N THR A 55 -11.47 14.06 -2.93
CA THR A 55 -11.71 14.40 -4.35
C THR A 55 -11.32 15.85 -4.66
N ALA A 56 -11.59 16.78 -3.73
CA ALA A 56 -11.23 18.19 -3.84
C ALA A 56 -9.71 18.46 -3.82
N ALA A 57 -8.91 17.50 -3.37
CA ALA A 57 -7.45 17.60 -3.28
C ALA A 57 -6.71 16.85 -4.40
N ARG A 58 -7.44 16.30 -5.39
CA ARG A 58 -6.81 15.64 -6.56
C ARG A 58 -5.99 16.64 -7.35
N GLY A 59 -4.81 16.21 -7.82
CA GLY A 59 -3.87 17.06 -8.55
C GLY A 59 -3.04 18.00 -7.66
N ALA A 60 -3.32 18.11 -6.36
CA ALA A 60 -2.58 18.97 -5.43
C ALA A 60 -1.32 18.31 -4.82
N GLY A 61 -0.84 17.20 -5.39
CA GLY A 61 0.35 16.49 -4.91
C GLY A 61 0.16 15.61 -3.67
N VAL A 62 -1.02 15.60 -3.03
CA VAL A 62 -1.29 14.88 -1.77
C VAL A 62 -0.95 13.39 -1.85
N GLY A 63 -1.35 12.71 -2.92
CA GLY A 63 -1.05 11.29 -3.11
C GLY A 63 0.44 11.00 -3.18
N ARG A 64 1.22 11.93 -3.78
CA ARG A 64 2.66 11.83 -3.84
C ARG A 64 3.31 12.04 -2.47
N THR A 65 2.92 13.09 -1.75
CA THR A 65 3.43 13.35 -0.40
C THR A 65 3.17 12.16 0.54
N LEU A 66 1.95 11.60 0.52
CA LEU A 66 1.64 10.40 1.29
C LEU A 66 2.44 9.19 0.82
N GLY A 67 2.61 9.00 -0.50
CA GLY A 67 3.39 7.91 -1.06
C GLY A 67 4.87 7.95 -0.64
N GLU A 68 5.49 9.12 -0.73
CA GLU A 68 6.88 9.35 -0.29
C GLU A 68 7.02 9.08 1.21
N TYR A 69 6.11 9.62 2.04
CA TYR A 69 6.09 9.37 3.48
C TYR A 69 5.98 7.87 3.80
N VAL A 70 5.06 7.15 3.13
CA VAL A 70 4.89 5.70 3.32
C VAL A 70 6.16 4.94 2.97
N VAL A 71 6.82 5.30 1.87
CA VAL A 71 8.06 4.64 1.46
C VAL A 71 9.17 4.89 2.49
N ASP A 72 9.34 6.13 2.93
CA ASP A 72 10.36 6.48 3.90
C ASP A 72 10.12 5.84 5.28
N TRP A 73 8.85 5.78 5.72
CA TRP A 73 8.48 5.08 6.94
C TRP A 73 8.82 3.58 6.87
N HIS A 74 8.48 2.90 5.76
CA HIS A 74 8.83 1.48 5.63
C HIS A 74 10.35 1.27 5.60
N ARG A 75 11.12 2.19 4.99
CA ARG A 75 12.58 2.14 5.05
C ARG A 75 13.09 2.30 6.48
N SER A 76 12.57 3.27 7.24
CA SER A 76 13.02 3.51 8.62
C SER A 76 12.68 2.36 9.56
N GLU A 77 11.57 1.67 9.32
CA GLU A 77 11.16 0.49 10.09
C GLU A 77 11.85 -0.80 9.64
N GLY A 78 12.74 -0.75 8.65
CA GLY A 78 13.55 -1.89 8.21
C GLY A 78 12.82 -2.91 7.33
N TYR A 79 11.72 -2.51 6.68
CA TYR A 79 11.07 -3.38 5.70
C TYR A 79 11.97 -3.60 4.48
N ALA A 80 11.90 -4.80 3.92
CA ALA A 80 12.72 -5.18 2.78
C ALA A 80 12.15 -4.75 1.42
N GLY A 81 10.83 -4.56 1.36
CA GLY A 81 10.12 -4.12 0.17
C GLY A 81 8.69 -3.72 0.50
N ILE A 82 7.97 -3.14 -0.46
CA ILE A 82 6.56 -2.76 -0.34
C ILE A 82 5.78 -3.40 -1.48
N GLN A 83 4.68 -4.08 -1.17
CA GLN A 83 3.77 -4.65 -2.15
C GLN A 83 2.39 -3.99 -2.06
N PHE A 84 1.90 -3.48 -3.20
CA PHE A 84 0.50 -3.13 -3.39
C PHE A 84 -0.21 -4.28 -4.10
N ASN A 85 -1.22 -4.86 -3.45
CA ASN A 85 -1.87 -6.07 -3.94
C ASN A 85 -2.91 -5.81 -5.04
N ALA A 86 -3.45 -4.60 -5.10
CA ALA A 86 -4.58 -4.28 -5.97
C ALA A 86 -4.56 -2.81 -6.40
N VAL A 87 -3.85 -2.51 -7.49
CA VAL A 87 -3.93 -1.22 -8.17
C VAL A 87 -4.74 -1.40 -9.44
N VAL A 88 -5.89 -0.72 -9.55
CA VAL A 88 -6.78 -0.82 -10.72
C VAL A 88 -6.02 -0.39 -11.98
N SER A 89 -5.95 -1.27 -12.97
CA SER A 89 -5.08 -1.08 -14.14
C SER A 89 -5.44 0.13 -15.00
N THR A 90 -6.72 0.53 -14.99
CA THR A 90 -7.22 1.70 -15.70
C THR A 90 -7.06 3.00 -14.91
N ASN A 91 -6.65 2.94 -13.63
CA ASN A 91 -6.31 4.12 -12.84
C ASN A 91 -4.90 4.60 -13.20
N THR A 92 -4.75 5.14 -14.41
CA THR A 92 -3.46 5.55 -14.98
C THR A 92 -2.73 6.58 -14.12
N SER A 93 -3.45 7.44 -13.41
CA SER A 93 -2.89 8.40 -12.46
C SER A 93 -2.18 7.72 -11.29
N ALA A 94 -2.85 6.75 -10.62
CA ALA A 94 -2.23 6.00 -9.54
C ALA A 94 -1.06 5.13 -10.04
N VAL A 95 -1.22 4.45 -11.17
CA VAL A 95 -0.15 3.63 -11.77
C VAL A 95 1.08 4.47 -12.10
N ALA A 96 0.90 5.65 -12.69
CA ALA A 96 1.99 6.57 -13.00
C ALA A 96 2.67 7.09 -11.73
N LEU A 97 1.90 7.42 -10.69
CA LEU A 97 2.44 7.82 -9.40
C LEU A 97 3.29 6.71 -8.77
N TRP A 98 2.80 5.48 -8.71
CA TRP A 98 3.57 4.40 -8.10
C TRP A 98 4.84 4.09 -8.89
N ARG A 99 4.78 4.10 -10.22
CA ARG A 99 5.97 3.98 -11.07
C ARG A 99 6.99 5.09 -10.83
N SER A 100 6.56 6.34 -10.64
CA SER A 100 7.49 7.45 -10.38
C SER A 100 8.16 7.36 -9.00
N LEU A 101 7.55 6.63 -8.06
CA LEU A 101 8.15 6.28 -6.76
C LEU A 101 9.00 5.01 -6.80
N GLY A 102 9.17 4.40 -7.98
CA GLY A 102 10.02 3.23 -8.20
C GLY A 102 9.30 1.88 -8.09
N PHE A 103 7.97 1.86 -7.95
CA PHE A 103 7.23 0.60 -7.98
C PHE A 103 7.14 0.03 -9.39
N GLU A 104 7.34 -1.28 -9.51
CA GLU A 104 7.18 -2.03 -10.74
C GLU A 104 5.88 -2.84 -10.72
N VAL A 105 5.26 -3.03 -11.88
CA VAL A 105 4.14 -3.99 -12.01
C VAL A 105 4.73 -5.38 -12.16
N ILE A 106 4.57 -6.23 -11.16
CA ILE A 106 5.08 -7.61 -11.17
C ILE A 106 4.06 -8.62 -11.69
N GLY A 107 2.79 -8.22 -11.79
CA GLY A 107 1.72 -9.06 -12.31
C GLY A 107 0.41 -8.31 -12.45
N THR A 108 -0.51 -8.86 -13.24
CA THR A 108 -1.88 -8.33 -13.39
C THR A 108 -2.87 -9.48 -13.38
N VAL A 109 -3.89 -9.39 -12.53
CA VAL A 109 -5.04 -10.30 -12.59
C VAL A 109 -6.08 -9.68 -13.54
N PRO A 110 -6.31 -10.24 -14.74
CA PRO A 110 -7.21 -9.65 -15.73
C PRO A 110 -8.67 -9.74 -15.26
N GLY A 111 -9.45 -8.68 -15.49
CA GLY A 111 -10.89 -8.63 -15.19
C GLY A 111 -11.25 -8.72 -13.70
N ALA A 112 -10.28 -8.55 -12.80
CA ALA A 112 -10.46 -8.72 -11.35
C ALA A 112 -11.13 -7.53 -10.64
N PHE A 113 -11.47 -6.46 -11.37
CA PHE A 113 -12.14 -5.29 -10.83
C PHE A 113 -13.29 -4.83 -11.72
N ARG A 114 -14.48 -4.59 -11.15
CA ARG A 114 -15.63 -4.03 -11.87
C ARG A 114 -15.67 -2.52 -11.67
N LEU A 115 -15.64 -1.77 -12.78
CA LEU A 115 -15.78 -0.31 -12.79
C LEU A 115 -17.25 0.10 -12.60
N PRO A 116 -17.53 1.36 -12.19
CA PRO A 116 -18.90 1.83 -11.99
C PRO A 116 -19.81 1.74 -13.22
N ASP A 117 -19.24 1.78 -14.42
CA ASP A 117 -19.94 1.62 -15.71
C ASP A 117 -20.16 0.15 -16.10
N GLY A 118 -19.74 -0.80 -15.25
CA GLY A 118 -19.87 -2.24 -15.46
C GLY A 118 -18.72 -2.89 -16.23
N ALA A 119 -17.80 -2.12 -16.81
CA ALA A 119 -16.61 -2.65 -17.49
C ALA A 119 -15.66 -3.34 -16.50
N LEU A 120 -14.87 -4.28 -17.01
CA LEU A 120 -13.90 -5.03 -16.20
C LEU A 120 -12.49 -4.49 -16.44
N ALA A 121 -11.80 -4.15 -15.35
CA ALA A 121 -10.40 -3.75 -15.33
C ALA A 121 -9.55 -4.83 -14.64
N GLY A 122 -8.25 -4.84 -14.95
CA GLY A 122 -7.29 -5.67 -14.24
C GLY A 122 -6.92 -5.07 -12.89
N LEU A 123 -6.36 -5.89 -12.02
CA LEU A 123 -5.67 -5.46 -10.80
C LEU A 123 -4.18 -5.74 -10.94
N HIS A 124 -3.38 -4.69 -10.97
CA HIS A 124 -1.93 -4.80 -10.88
C HIS A 124 -1.53 -5.16 -9.45
N VAL A 125 -0.60 -6.11 -9.35
CA VAL A 125 0.26 -6.25 -8.18
C VAL A 125 1.52 -5.45 -8.47
N MET A 126 1.83 -4.50 -7.59
CA MET A 126 3.01 -3.65 -7.73
C MET A 126 3.98 -3.86 -6.58
N PHE A 127 5.27 -3.81 -6.85
CA PHE A 127 6.32 -4.03 -5.85
C PHE A 127 7.40 -2.96 -5.95
N LEU A 128 7.87 -2.48 -4.80
CA LEU A 128 9.04 -1.64 -4.65
C LEU A 128 10.05 -2.37 -3.78
N ASP A 129 11.23 -2.66 -4.32
CA ASP A 129 12.36 -3.15 -3.53
C ASP A 129 12.97 -2.00 -2.73
N LEU A 130 13.15 -2.21 -1.42
CA LEU A 130 13.82 -1.24 -0.54
C LEU A 130 15.28 -1.63 -0.26
N GLY A 131 15.75 -2.74 -0.83
CA GLY A 131 17.13 -3.22 -0.70
C GLY A 131 17.41 -4.01 0.58
N GLY A 132 16.37 -4.42 1.32
CA GLY A 132 16.53 -5.16 2.57
C GLY A 132 16.72 -6.68 2.40
N VAL A 133 16.48 -7.23 1.22
CA VAL A 133 16.82 -8.64 0.91
C VAL A 133 18.19 -8.69 0.22
N ARG A 134 19.27 -8.51 0.98
CA ARG A 134 20.57 -9.06 0.58
C ARG A 134 20.66 -10.48 1.12
N GLY A 135 20.22 -11.43 0.30
CA GLY A 135 20.61 -12.84 0.42
C GLY A 135 21.87 -13.09 -0.40
#